data_AF-A0A1G1YR19-F1
#
_entry.id   AF-A0A1G1YR19-F1
#
_cell.length_a   1.000
_cell.length_b   1.000
_cell.length_c   1.000
_cell.angle_alpha   90.00
_cell.angle_beta   90.00
_cell.angle_gamma   90.00
#
_symmetry.space_group_name_H-M   'P 1'
#
loop_
_entity.id
_entity.type
_entity.pdbx_description
1 polymer ?
#
loop_
_entity_poly.entity_id
_entity_poly.type
_entity_poly.pdbx_seq_one_letter_code
_entity_poly.pdbx_strand_id
1 'polypeptide(L)'
;MNSVIGNLIAVIMLGLIQKSFLATWPPPIGSINLIVVLIVFLIVLGSYRQALWWAFGGGLLLELFSFDLFGAQVISLLLMAWLVKTLFNNFFTNYSFYSLTVLGIIGTAVSHGLLFAARLLGTVLAGGSQQGSVGAFLLALGWQIFIHLVVLYILFFIFHFLIGRLRLNLPGTDALSIDRRAGF
;
A
#
# COMPACT_ATOMS: atom_id res chain seq x y z
N MET A 1 -9.17 24.64 -3.93
CA MET A 1 -7.69 24.69 -3.86
C MET A 1 -7.03 23.38 -3.36
N ASN A 2 -7.77 22.26 -3.22
CA ASN A 2 -7.62 21.40 -2.04
C ASN A 2 -7.52 19.88 -2.31
N SER A 3 -6.70 19.41 -3.24
CA SER A 3 -6.45 17.95 -3.34
C SER A 3 -5.00 17.60 -3.69
N VAL A 4 -4.38 18.32 -4.62
CA VAL A 4 -3.02 17.98 -5.07
C VAL A 4 -1.97 18.38 -4.03
N ILE A 5 -2.01 19.62 -3.53
CA ILE A 5 -1.06 20.11 -2.50
C ILE A 5 -1.17 19.28 -1.22
N GLY A 6 -2.40 18.94 -0.80
CA GLY A 6 -2.63 18.09 0.37
C GLY A 6 -2.05 16.68 0.20
N ASN A 7 -2.25 16.05 -0.97
CA ASN A 7 -1.64 14.75 -1.28
C ASN A 7 -0.11 14.83 -1.28
N LEU A 8 0.47 15.90 -1.84
CA LEU A 8 1.92 16.09 -1.85
C LEU A 8 2.49 16.17 -0.44
N ILE A 9 1.88 17.00 0.43
CA ILE A 9 2.29 17.12 1.83
C ILE A 9 2.12 15.77 2.56
N ALA A 10 1.03 15.05 2.31
CA ALA A 10 0.79 13.75 2.93
C ALA A 10 1.81 12.69 2.50
N VAL A 11 2.18 12.68 1.21
CA VAL A 11 3.25 11.82 0.68
C VAL A 11 4.58 12.13 1.37
N ILE A 12 4.92 13.41 1.50
CA ILE A 12 6.15 13.84 2.16
C ILE A 12 6.16 13.41 3.64
N MET A 13 5.08 13.69 4.36
CA MET A 13 4.96 13.29 5.77
C MET A 13 5.06 11.78 5.96
N LEU A 14 4.34 10.99 5.14
CA LEU A 14 4.41 9.53 5.22
C LEU A 14 5.82 9.02 4.91
N GLY A 15 6.46 9.58 3.88
CA GLY A 15 7.83 9.24 3.50
C GLY A 15 8.83 9.53 4.61
N LEU A 16 8.71 10.69 5.26
CA LEU A 16 9.53 11.06 6.42
C LEU A 16 9.29 10.15 7.62
N ILE A 17 8.03 9.82 7.93
CA ILE A 17 7.72 8.86 9.00
C ILE A 17 8.36 7.50 8.70
N GLN A 18 8.23 7.01 7.47
CA GLN A 18 8.81 5.73 7.06
C GLN A 18 10.34 5.73 7.16
N LYS A 19 11.01 6.75 6.62
CA LYS A 19 12.48 6.78 6.55
C LYS A 19 13.16 7.25 7.83
N SER A 20 12.51 8.07 8.66
CA SER A 20 13.09 8.60 9.90
C SER A 20 12.72 7.77 11.13
N PHE A 21 11.48 7.28 11.23
CA PHE A 21 11.06 6.49 12.40
C PHE A 21 11.18 4.99 12.13
N LEU A 22 10.50 4.47 11.10
CA LEU A 22 10.48 3.02 10.89
C LEU A 22 11.87 2.48 10.56
N ALA A 23 12.69 3.18 9.79
CA ALA A 23 14.03 2.71 9.42
C ALA A 23 14.97 2.44 10.62
N THR A 24 14.68 2.99 11.81
CA THR A 24 15.47 2.75 13.03
C THR A 24 15.10 1.45 13.75
N TRP A 25 13.98 0.82 13.37
CA TRP A 25 13.53 -0.42 13.99
C TRP A 25 14.33 -1.63 13.51
N PRO A 26 14.49 -2.66 14.36
CA PRO A 26 15.19 -3.86 13.96
C PRO A 26 14.51 -4.52 12.74
N PRO A 27 15.28 -5.13 11.83
CA PRO A 27 14.73 -6.00 10.79
C PRO A 27 13.84 -7.08 11.42
N PRO A 28 12.70 -7.44 10.80
CA PRO A 28 12.25 -7.03 9.46
C PRO A 28 11.47 -5.69 9.41
N ILE A 29 11.09 -5.13 10.55
CA ILE A 29 10.16 -3.97 10.63
C ILE A 29 10.79 -2.71 10.00
N GLY A 30 12.09 -2.50 10.16
CA GLY A 30 12.76 -1.33 9.59
C GLY A 30 12.78 -1.25 8.06
N SER A 31 12.39 -2.32 7.38
CA SER A 31 12.37 -2.40 5.91
C SER A 31 10.98 -2.24 5.28
N ILE A 32 9.94 -1.96 6.07
CA ILE A 32 8.56 -1.85 5.59
C ILE A 32 8.39 -0.70 4.60
N ASN A 33 7.60 -0.93 3.55
CA ASN A 33 7.19 0.11 2.61
C ASN A 33 5.71 0.48 2.81
N LEU A 34 5.46 1.50 3.64
CA LEU A 34 4.11 1.98 3.92
C LEU A 34 3.42 2.58 2.68
N ILE A 35 4.19 3.11 1.73
CA ILE A 35 3.65 3.64 0.48
C ILE A 35 3.00 2.52 -0.34
N VAL A 36 3.61 1.32 -0.41
CA VAL A 36 3.02 0.14 -1.08
C VAL A 36 1.69 -0.22 -0.45
N VAL A 37 1.66 -0.33 0.88
CA VAL A 37 0.46 -0.65 1.66
C VAL A 37 -0.66 0.35 1.37
N LEU A 38 -0.35 1.64 1.41
CA LEU A 38 -1.33 2.69 1.17
C LEU A 38 -1.88 2.67 -0.26
N ILE A 39 -1.03 2.45 -1.27
CA ILE A 39 -1.45 2.34 -2.68
C ILE A 39 -2.44 1.18 -2.85
N VAL A 40 -2.11 -0.01 -2.33
CA VAL A 40 -3.02 -1.17 -2.39
C VAL A 40 -4.35 -0.84 -1.72
N PHE A 41 -4.30 -0.23 -0.54
CA PHE A 41 -5.50 0.16 0.18
C PHE A 41 -6.37 1.17 -0.59
N LEU A 42 -5.77 2.22 -1.17
CA LEU A 42 -6.47 3.21 -1.98
C LEU A 42 -7.10 2.61 -3.23
N ILE A 43 -6.45 1.63 -3.87
CA ILE A 43 -7.02 0.92 -5.02
C ILE A 43 -8.25 0.13 -4.60
N VAL A 44 -8.15 -0.58 -3.47
CA VAL A 44 -9.28 -1.33 -2.91
C VAL A 44 -10.41 -0.37 -2.50
N LEU A 45 -10.15 0.86 -2.09
CA LEU A 45 -11.21 1.85 -1.84
C LEU A 45 -11.82 2.48 -3.11
N GLY A 46 -11.37 2.08 -4.30
CA GLY A 46 -11.83 2.62 -5.58
C GLY A 46 -11.14 3.91 -6.02
N SER A 47 -10.20 4.44 -5.24
CA SER A 47 -9.52 5.72 -5.48
C SER A 47 -8.25 5.57 -6.33
N TYR A 48 -8.35 4.96 -7.51
CA TYR A 48 -7.18 4.66 -8.37
C TYR A 48 -6.36 5.91 -8.77
N ARG A 49 -7.02 7.02 -9.10
CA ARG A 49 -6.34 8.28 -9.43
C ARG A 49 -5.46 8.77 -8.27
N GLN A 50 -5.93 8.64 -7.04
CA GLN A 50 -5.14 9.00 -5.87
C GLN A 50 -3.98 8.01 -5.70
N ALA A 51 -4.23 6.71 -5.81
CA ALA A 51 -3.19 5.69 -5.74
C ALA A 51 -2.04 5.93 -6.73
N LEU A 52 -2.32 6.40 -7.95
CA LEU A 52 -1.29 6.79 -8.93
C LEU A 52 -0.46 8.00 -8.49
N TRP A 53 -1.09 9.02 -7.90
CA TRP A 53 -0.34 10.16 -7.33
C TRP A 53 0.57 9.72 -6.18
N TRP A 54 0.10 8.80 -5.34
CA TRP A 54 0.89 8.22 -4.25
C TRP A 54 2.02 7.33 -4.79
N ALA A 55 1.79 6.56 -5.86
CA ALA A 55 2.81 5.76 -6.51
C ALA A 55 3.90 6.63 -7.15
N PHE A 56 3.50 7.68 -7.88
CA PHE A 56 4.45 8.59 -8.52
C PHE A 56 5.21 9.45 -7.49
N GLY A 57 4.48 10.16 -6.63
CA GLY A 57 5.08 11.05 -5.63
C GLY A 57 5.86 10.28 -4.57
N GLY A 58 5.30 9.16 -4.08
CA GLY A 58 5.97 8.29 -3.13
C GLY A 58 7.20 7.62 -3.74
N GLY A 59 7.13 7.21 -5.02
CA GLY A 59 8.27 6.69 -5.75
C GLY A 59 9.41 7.71 -5.86
N LEU A 60 9.09 8.94 -6.29
CA LEU A 60 10.08 10.02 -6.37
C LEU A 60 10.71 10.33 -5.01
N LEU A 61 9.91 10.34 -3.95
CA LEU A 61 10.42 10.55 -2.61
C LEU A 61 11.35 9.41 -2.19
N LEU A 62 10.95 8.16 -2.38
CA LEU A 62 11.77 7.00 -2.04
C LEU A 62 13.08 6.96 -2.83
N GLU A 63 13.06 7.45 -4.07
CA GLU A 63 14.24 7.59 -4.92
C GLU A 63 15.33 8.45 -4.26
N LEU A 64 14.94 9.57 -3.61
CA LEU A 64 15.87 10.46 -2.90
C LEU A 64 16.61 9.77 -1.74
N PHE A 65 16.06 8.66 -1.24
CA PHE A 65 16.60 7.87 -0.14
C PHE A 65 17.09 6.48 -0.58
N SER A 66 17.29 6.26 -1.88
CA SER A 66 17.74 4.98 -2.43
C SER A 66 19.00 5.13 -3.27
N PHE A 67 19.87 4.12 -3.21
CA PHE A 67 21.04 3.99 -4.09
C PHE A 67 20.76 3.06 -5.28
N ASP A 68 19.47 2.80 -5.56
CA ASP A 68 19.04 1.96 -6.67
C ASP A 68 19.13 2.74 -8.00
N LEU A 69 18.93 2.06 -9.13
CA LEU A 69 18.91 2.71 -10.45
C LEU A 69 17.80 3.76 -10.52
N PHE A 70 18.13 4.96 -10.99
CA PHE A 70 17.20 6.10 -11.02
C PHE A 70 15.88 5.72 -11.71
N GLY A 71 14.78 5.87 -10.97
CA GLY A 71 13.42 5.59 -11.42
C GLY A 71 12.93 4.19 -11.11
N ALA A 72 13.75 3.31 -10.51
CA ALA A 72 13.33 1.96 -10.12
C ALA A 72 12.18 2.00 -9.09
N GLN A 73 12.19 2.94 -8.15
CA GLN A 73 11.12 3.07 -7.16
C GLN A 73 9.82 3.54 -7.83
N VAL A 74 9.89 4.55 -8.69
CA VAL A 74 8.72 5.08 -9.41
C VAL A 74 8.08 4.02 -10.30
N ILE A 75 8.89 3.35 -11.13
CA ILE A 75 8.41 2.34 -12.07
C ILE A 75 7.82 1.14 -11.31
N SER A 76 8.48 0.67 -10.26
CA SER A 76 7.98 -0.47 -9.48
C SER A 76 6.63 -0.18 -8.83
N LEU A 77 6.44 1.01 -8.25
CA LEU A 77 5.16 1.40 -7.64
C LEU A 77 4.06 1.62 -8.67
N LEU A 78 4.35 2.24 -9.81
CA LEU A 78 3.36 2.46 -10.87
C LEU A 78 2.91 1.14 -11.50
N LEU A 79 3.85 0.24 -11.80
CA LEU A 79 3.53 -1.09 -12.34
C LEU A 79 2.75 -1.92 -11.33
N MET A 80 3.13 -1.88 -10.06
CA MET A 80 2.38 -2.52 -8.98
C MET A 80 0.95 -1.97 -8.89
N ALA A 81 0.77 -0.64 -8.90
CA ALA A 81 -0.54 -0.01 -8.84
C ALA A 81 -1.43 -0.39 -10.03
N TRP A 82 -0.87 -0.37 -11.24
CA TRP A 82 -1.57 -0.78 -12.46
C TRP A 82 -2.00 -2.25 -12.39
N LEU A 83 -1.10 -3.14 -11.97
CA LEU A 83 -1.38 -4.57 -11.86
C LEU A 83 -2.46 -4.84 -10.80
N VAL A 84 -2.33 -4.26 -9.60
CA VAL A 84 -3.30 -4.41 -8.51
C VAL A 84 -4.68 -3.91 -8.93
N LYS A 85 -4.76 -2.78 -9.65
CA LYS A 85 -6.03 -2.27 -10.19
C LYS A 85 -6.64 -3.22 -11.22
N THR A 86 -5.82 -3.77 -12.11
CA THR A 86 -6.26 -4.73 -13.13
C THR A 86 -6.80 -6.00 -12.47
N LEU A 87 -6.09 -6.54 -11.48
CA LEU A 87 -6.55 -7.71 -10.73
C LEU A 87 -7.84 -7.43 -9.95
N PHE A 88 -7.92 -6.27 -9.28
CA PHE A 88 -9.12 -5.88 -8.55
C PHE A 88 -10.35 -5.84 -9.48
N ASN A 89 -10.24 -5.12 -10.61
CA ASN A 89 -11.36 -4.99 -11.55
C ASN A 89 -11.78 -6.31 -12.20
N ASN A 90 -10.84 -7.21 -12.49
CA ASN A 90 -11.12 -8.45 -13.21
C ASN A 90 -11.55 -9.62 -12.31
N PHE A 91 -10.97 -9.73 -11.11
CA PHE A 91 -11.16 -10.90 -10.23
C PHE A 91 -11.89 -10.58 -8.93
N PHE A 92 -11.91 -9.32 -8.47
CA PHE A 92 -12.43 -8.96 -7.16
C PHE A 92 -13.50 -7.87 -7.25
N THR A 93 -14.75 -8.28 -7.38
CA THR A 93 -15.89 -7.34 -7.49
C THR A 93 -16.34 -6.80 -6.13
N ASN A 94 -15.90 -7.41 -5.01
CA ASN A 94 -16.34 -7.06 -3.66
C ASN A 94 -15.18 -6.55 -2.79
N TYR A 95 -15.46 -5.45 -2.06
CA TYR A 95 -14.61 -4.86 -1.02
C TYR A 95 -14.50 -5.78 0.22
N SER A 96 -13.97 -6.97 0.03
CA SER A 96 -13.85 -8.01 1.04
C SER A 96 -12.42 -8.10 1.57
N PHE A 97 -12.30 -8.62 2.80
CA PHE A 97 -11.03 -8.93 3.43
C PHE A 97 -10.16 -9.89 2.59
N TYR A 98 -10.81 -10.82 1.87
CA TYR A 98 -10.14 -11.75 0.96
C TYR A 98 -9.46 -11.04 -0.21
N SER A 99 -10.17 -10.09 -0.85
CA SER A 99 -9.58 -9.29 -1.93
C SER A 99 -8.38 -8.49 -1.43
N LEU A 100 -8.51 -7.84 -0.27
CA LEU A 100 -7.41 -7.08 0.35
C LEU A 100 -6.18 -7.96 0.61
N THR A 101 -6.40 -9.19 1.09
CA THR A 101 -5.33 -10.14 1.36
C THR A 101 -4.60 -10.54 0.08
N VAL A 102 -5.32 -10.98 -0.95
CA VAL A 102 -4.69 -11.43 -2.20
C VAL A 102 -3.96 -10.27 -2.89
N LEU A 103 -4.58 -9.09 -2.95
CA LEU A 103 -3.96 -7.92 -3.56
C LEU A 103 -2.77 -7.40 -2.75
N GLY A 104 -2.80 -7.50 -1.42
CA GLY A 104 -1.66 -7.17 -0.57
C GLY A 104 -0.46 -8.09 -0.81
N ILE A 105 -0.70 -9.40 -0.94
CA ILE A 105 0.34 -10.39 -1.27
C ILE A 105 0.95 -10.07 -2.64
N ILE A 106 0.10 -9.95 -3.67
CA ILE A 106 0.57 -9.75 -5.05
C ILE A 106 1.24 -8.40 -5.21
N GLY A 107 0.65 -7.32 -4.67
CA GLY A 107 1.23 -5.98 -4.73
C GLY A 107 2.61 -5.92 -4.05
N THR A 108 2.75 -6.57 -2.90
CA THR A 108 4.05 -6.67 -2.21
C THR A 108 5.05 -7.47 -3.03
N ALA A 109 4.66 -8.66 -3.52
CA ALA A 109 5.54 -9.51 -4.31
C ALA A 109 6.04 -8.82 -5.60
N VAL A 110 5.16 -8.10 -6.28
CA VAL A 110 5.49 -7.40 -7.52
C VAL A 110 6.39 -6.20 -7.24
N SER A 111 6.05 -5.35 -6.28
CA SER A 111 6.88 -4.19 -5.94
C SER A 111 8.30 -4.61 -5.48
N HIS A 112 8.39 -5.60 -4.58
CA HIS A 112 9.67 -6.09 -4.08
C HIS A 112 10.47 -6.87 -5.14
N GLY A 113 9.79 -7.67 -5.96
CA GLY A 113 10.41 -8.41 -7.07
C GLY A 113 10.96 -7.50 -8.15
N LEU A 114 10.24 -6.43 -8.51
CA LEU A 114 10.71 -5.42 -9.47
C LEU A 114 11.94 -4.67 -8.96
N LEU A 115 11.96 -4.29 -7.67
CA LEU A 115 13.13 -3.66 -7.07
C LEU A 115 14.32 -4.60 -7.00
N PHE A 116 14.10 -5.87 -6.67
CA PHE A 116 15.15 -6.88 -6.70
C PHE A 116 15.71 -7.04 -8.13
N ALA A 117 14.84 -7.16 -9.14
CA ALA A 117 15.26 -7.24 -10.54
C ALA A 117 16.04 -5.99 -10.99
N ALA A 118 15.61 -4.79 -10.59
CA ALA A 118 16.31 -3.54 -10.89
C ALA A 118 17.71 -3.51 -10.26
N ARG A 119 17.86 -4.01 -9.02
CA ARG A 119 19.18 -4.14 -8.37
C ARG A 119 20.08 -5.13 -9.09
N LEU A 120 19.56 -6.30 -9.45
CA LEU A 120 20.32 -7.28 -10.23
C LEU A 120 20.82 -6.64 -11.54
N LEU A 121 19.94 -5.97 -12.26
CA LEU A 121 20.28 -5.28 -13.51
C LEU A 121 21.36 -4.20 -13.28
N GLY A 122 21.22 -3.39 -12.23
CA GLY A 122 22.23 -2.38 -11.85
C GLY A 122 23.60 -3.00 -11.56
N THR A 123 23.67 -4.10 -10.82
CA THR A 123 24.93 -4.78 -10.51
C THR A 123 25.62 -5.35 -11.75
N VAL A 124 24.84 -5.94 -12.67
CA VAL A 124 25.36 -6.48 -13.95
C VAL A 124 25.92 -5.37 -14.83
N LEU A 125 25.21 -4.24 -14.93
CA LEU A 125 25.67 -3.07 -15.69
C LEU A 125 26.93 -2.43 -15.10
N ALA A 126 27.10 -2.46 -13.78
CA ALA A 126 28.28 -1.94 -13.09
C ALA A 126 29.49 -2.89 -13.14
N GLY A 127 29.36 -4.07 -13.76
CA GLY A 127 30.43 -5.07 -13.81
C GLY A 127 30.75 -5.71 -12.46
N GLY A 128 29.86 -5.59 -11.47
CA GLY A 128 30.01 -6.16 -10.13
C GLY A 128 29.62 -7.62 -10.07
N SER A 129 30.11 -8.33 -9.06
CA SER A 129 29.65 -9.68 -8.72
C SER A 129 28.42 -9.61 -7.81
N GLN A 130 27.43 -10.44 -8.13
CA GLN A 130 26.15 -10.58 -7.41
C GLN A 130 26.38 -10.92 -5.93
N GLN A 131 25.87 -10.09 -5.00
CA GLN A 131 25.84 -10.39 -3.55
C GLN A 131 24.45 -10.79 -3.04
N GLY A 132 23.45 -10.96 -3.92
CA GLY A 132 22.08 -11.32 -3.53
C GLY A 132 21.85 -12.82 -3.49
N SER A 133 21.68 -13.39 -2.29
CA SER A 133 21.17 -14.77 -2.14
C SER A 133 19.65 -14.80 -2.40
N VAL A 134 19.20 -15.69 -3.30
CA VAL A 134 17.78 -15.94 -3.57
C VAL A 134 17.05 -16.35 -2.27
N GLY A 135 17.70 -17.11 -1.39
CA GLY A 135 17.13 -17.51 -0.11
C GLY A 135 16.88 -16.31 0.83
N ALA A 136 17.82 -15.37 0.87
CA ALA A 136 17.65 -14.14 1.65
C ALA A 136 16.53 -13.25 1.08
N PHE A 137 16.41 -13.18 -0.26
CA PHE A 137 15.31 -12.49 -0.92
C PHE A 137 13.94 -13.11 -0.57
N LEU A 138 13.80 -14.44 -0.66
CA LEU A 138 12.55 -15.12 -0.36
C LEU A 138 12.13 -14.95 1.11
N LEU A 139 13.10 -15.03 2.03
CA LEU A 139 12.85 -14.78 3.45
C LEU A 139 12.41 -13.34 3.69
N ALA A 140 13.08 -12.36 3.09
CA ALA A 140 12.71 -10.95 3.18
C ALA A 140 11.31 -10.72 2.60
N LEU A 141 11.02 -11.30 1.43
CA LEU A 141 9.71 -11.22 0.79
C LEU A 141 8.60 -11.78 1.68
N GLY A 142 8.82 -12.93 2.32
CA GLY A 142 7.87 -13.54 3.25
C GLY A 142 7.54 -12.59 4.42
N TRP A 143 8.57 -11.99 5.03
CA TRP A 143 8.37 -11.01 6.10
C TRP A 143 7.66 -9.74 5.62
N GLN A 144 8.00 -9.24 4.44
CA GLN A 144 7.37 -8.06 3.86
C GLN A 144 5.89 -8.29 3.59
N ILE A 145 5.54 -9.45 3.01
CA ILE A 145 4.14 -9.83 2.79
C ILE A 145 3.40 -9.89 4.13
N PHE A 146 3.96 -10.58 5.12
CA PHE A 146 3.31 -10.71 6.44
C PHE A 146 3.03 -9.34 7.06
N ILE A 147 4.03 -8.46 7.11
CA ILE A 147 3.87 -7.16 7.74
C ILE A 147 2.94 -6.25 6.94
N HIS A 148 3.04 -6.21 5.61
CA HIS A 148 2.12 -5.43 4.78
C HIS A 148 0.67 -5.88 4.98
N LEU A 149 0.41 -7.18 5.09
CA LEU A 149 -0.92 -7.69 5.42
C LEU A 149 -1.40 -7.22 6.79
N VAL A 150 -0.56 -7.31 7.82
CA VAL A 150 -0.90 -6.79 9.17
C VAL A 150 -1.28 -5.32 9.12
N VAL A 151 -0.49 -4.48 8.43
CA VAL A 151 -0.80 -3.04 8.30
C VAL A 151 -2.08 -2.82 7.49
N LEU A 152 -2.30 -3.55 6.39
CA LEU A 152 -3.53 -3.48 5.61
C LEU A 152 -4.76 -3.84 6.46
N TYR A 153 -4.65 -4.86 7.31
CA TYR A 153 -5.74 -5.28 8.20
C TYR A 153 -6.04 -4.24 9.27
N ILE A 154 -5.02 -3.61 9.84
CA ILE A 154 -5.18 -2.48 10.76
C ILE A 154 -5.90 -1.32 10.06
N LEU A 155 -5.46 -0.93 8.86
CA LEU A 155 -6.10 0.14 8.08
C LEU A 155 -7.56 -0.19 7.75
N PHE A 156 -7.83 -1.42 7.34
CA PHE A 156 -9.18 -1.89 7.05
C PHE A 156 -10.08 -1.83 8.29
N PHE A 157 -9.59 -2.28 9.45
CA PHE A 157 -10.34 -2.23 10.70
C PHE A 157 -10.65 -0.80 11.14
N ILE A 158 -9.65 0.09 11.10
CA ILE A 158 -9.82 1.51 11.43
C ILE A 158 -10.85 2.15 10.50
N PHE A 159 -10.75 1.91 9.19
CA PHE A 159 -11.68 2.45 8.20
C PHE A 159 -13.11 1.96 8.43
N HIS A 160 -13.29 0.66 8.68
CA HIS A 160 -14.59 0.07 8.96
C HIS A 160 -15.21 0.66 10.24
N PHE A 161 -14.42 0.78 11.31
CA PHE A 161 -14.87 1.36 12.58
C PHE A 161 -15.28 2.82 12.44
N LEU A 162 -14.49 3.64 11.74
CA LEU A 162 -14.78 5.06 11.51
C LEU A 162 -16.08 5.25 10.72
N ILE A 163 -16.30 4.44 9.68
CA ILE A 163 -17.53 4.52 8.86
C ILE A 163 -18.74 4.03 9.64
N GLY A 164 -18.60 2.95 10.43
CA GLY A 164 -19.67 2.46 11.29
C GLY A 164 -20.14 3.52 12.28
N ARG A 165 -19.22 4.27 12.90
CA ARG A 165 -19.54 5.35 13.83
C ARG A 165 -20.23 6.53 13.14
N LEU A 166 -19.81 6.92 11.94
CA LEU A 166 -20.42 8.03 11.20
C LEU A 166 -21.87 7.74 10.79
N ARG A 167 -22.22 6.47 10.55
CA ARG A 167 -23.59 6.06 10.23
C ARG A 167 -24.53 6.09 11.44
N LEU A 168 -24.01 5.89 12.65
CA LEU A 168 -24.80 5.88 13.90
C LEU A 168 -25.15 7.28 14.42
N ASN A 169 -24.47 8.33 13.94
CA ASN A 169 -24.67 9.71 14.39
C ASN A 169 -25.57 10.54 13.46
N LEU A 170 -26.29 9.91 12.53
CA LEU A 170 -27.30 10.62 11.71
C LEU A 170 -28.57 10.80 12.55
N PRO A 171 -28.99 12.04 12.88
CA PRO A 171 -30.25 12.27 13.56
C PRO A 171 -31.39 11.87 12.61
N GLY A 172 -32.11 10.79 12.91
CA GLY A 172 -33.33 10.42 12.19
C GLY A 172 -33.57 8.92 11.95
N THR A 173 -32.63 8.02 12.23
CA THR A 173 -32.86 6.58 11.99
C THR A 173 -33.61 5.86 13.11
N ASP A 174 -33.77 6.48 14.28
CA ASP A 174 -34.55 5.92 15.40
C ASP A 174 -36.06 6.13 15.23
N ALA A 175 -36.49 6.99 14.30
CA ALA A 175 -37.90 7.30 14.09
C ALA A 175 -38.68 6.23 13.29
N LEU A 176 -37.99 5.27 12.65
CA LEU A 176 -38.62 4.28 11.77
C LEU A 176 -38.57 2.84 12.31
N SER A 177 -37.97 2.60 13.47
CA SER A 177 -37.88 1.26 14.07
C SER A 177 -38.92 1.00 15.16
N ILE A 178 -39.61 2.03 15.66
CA ILE A 178 -40.61 1.89 16.73
C ILE A 178 -42.02 1.61 16.18
N ASP A 179 -42.32 1.99 14.94
CA ASP A 179 -43.70 1.87 14.39
C ASP A 179 -44.03 0.47 13.82
N ARG A 180 -43.06 -0.45 13.77
CA ARG A 180 -43.29 -1.83 13.27
C ARG A 180 -43.64 -2.84 14.37
N ARG A 181 -44.04 -2.37 15.55
CA ARG A 181 -44.56 -3.20 16.66
C ARG A 181 -46.01 -2.89 17.04
N ALA A 182 -46.71 -2.02 16.31
CA ALA A 182 -48.12 -1.74 16.51
C ALA A 182 -48.88 -1.84 15.18
N GLY A 183 -49.52 -2.98 14.92
CA GLY A 183 -50.54 -3.10 13.88
C GLY A 183 -50.37 -4.28 12.93
N PHE A 184 -51.14 -5.34 13.24
CA PHE A 184 -51.44 -6.55 12.47
C PHE A 184 -50.41 -7.68 12.50
#